data_AF-A0A4Q0B1R8-F1
#
_entry.id   AF-A0A4Q0B1R8-F1
#
_cell.length_a   1.000
_cell.length_b   1.000
_cell.length_c   1.000
_cell.angle_alpha   90.00
_cell.angle_beta   90.00
_cell.angle_gamma   90.00
#
_symmetry.space_group_name_H-M   'P 1'
#
loop_
_entity.id
_entity.type
_entity.pdbx_description
1 polymer ?
#
loop_
_entity_poly.entity_id
_entity_poly.type
_entity_poly.pdbx_seq_one_letter_code
_entity_poly.pdbx_strand_id
1 'polypeptide(L)'
;MKKILAVVGLSMCCMFLPIQETKAQIPIADIIKAAVKKVIKAIDLQMQRLQNKTIWLQNAQKTLENKMSQLKLNEIKDWVEKQRKLYDDYFQELWKVKAALAYYNRVKDIIERQVQMVKEYKGAWALFRQDKNFTQEELDYMYNIYSGMMDESLKSIDQLFLVVNAFATQMSDAKRLEIINTVSDNLERQYVDLKDFNNQNKMLSIQRASEQGEIEYVKRLYGISR
;
A
#
# COMPACT_ATOMS: atom_id res chain seq x y z
N MET A 1 55.27 5.54 -118.61
CA MET A 1 54.53 5.22 -117.38
C MET A 1 54.22 6.49 -116.57
N LYS A 2 53.36 7.37 -117.09
CA LYS A 2 52.88 8.59 -116.41
C LYS A 2 51.37 8.85 -116.60
N LYS A 3 50.66 7.93 -117.29
CA LYS A 3 49.21 8.03 -117.56
C LYS A 3 48.35 7.06 -116.74
N ILE A 4 48.95 6.07 -116.06
CA ILE A 4 48.23 5.12 -115.19
C ILE A 4 48.18 5.62 -113.74
N LEU A 5 49.19 6.38 -113.29
CA LEU A 5 49.20 7.04 -111.96
C LEU A 5 48.16 8.17 -111.83
N ALA A 6 47.83 8.86 -112.93
CA ALA A 6 46.81 9.92 -112.92
C ALA A 6 45.37 9.36 -112.85
N VAL A 7 45.14 8.14 -113.35
CA VAL A 7 43.80 7.50 -113.38
C VAL A 7 43.50 6.78 -112.06
N VAL A 8 44.52 6.27 -111.36
CA VAL A 8 44.36 5.68 -110.02
C VAL A 8 44.26 6.76 -108.94
N GLY A 9 44.92 7.92 -109.11
CA GLY A 9 44.78 9.07 -108.21
C GLY A 9 43.43 9.79 -108.29
N LEU A 10 42.75 9.76 -109.44
CA LEU A 10 41.43 10.39 -109.61
C LEU A 10 40.26 9.50 -109.15
N SER A 11 40.47 8.18 -109.07
CA SER A 11 39.46 7.21 -108.59
C SER A 11 39.42 7.09 -107.06
N MET A 12 40.51 7.45 -106.37
CA MET A 12 40.62 7.37 -104.91
C MET A 12 40.24 8.68 -104.17
N CYS A 13 39.92 9.77 -104.91
CA CYS A 13 39.52 11.07 -104.34
C CYS A 13 38.00 11.32 -104.30
N CYS A 14 37.16 10.40 -104.82
CA CYS A 14 35.69 10.53 -104.76
C CYS A 14 35.04 9.83 -103.55
N MET A 15 35.83 9.22 -102.63
CA MET A 15 35.29 8.56 -101.43
C MET A 15 35.40 9.40 -100.14
N PHE A 16 35.84 10.67 -100.23
CA PHE A 16 35.91 11.60 -99.11
C PHE A 16 35.07 12.87 -99.35
N LEU A 17 33.85 12.70 -99.85
CA LEU A 17 32.81 13.73 -99.71
C LEU A 17 32.06 13.49 -98.40
N PRO A 18 31.76 14.54 -97.60
CA PRO A 18 30.89 14.39 -96.43
C PRO A 18 29.50 13.98 -96.91
N ILE A 19 29.02 12.82 -96.45
CA ILE A 19 27.61 12.44 -96.60
C ILE A 19 26.80 13.32 -95.66
N GLN A 20 26.25 14.41 -96.17
CA GLN A 20 25.19 15.17 -95.52
C GLN A 20 23.82 14.67 -96.02
N GLU A 21 23.16 13.91 -95.14
CA GLU A 21 21.71 13.86 -94.88
C GLU A 21 20.76 13.78 -96.09
N THR A 22 20.32 12.57 -96.45
CA THR A 22 18.95 12.37 -96.92
C THR A 22 18.08 11.93 -95.75
N LYS A 23 17.58 12.91 -94.99
CA LYS A 23 16.35 12.71 -94.22
C LYS A 23 15.22 12.52 -95.22
N ALA A 24 14.79 11.28 -95.42
CA ALA A 24 13.44 11.02 -95.88
C ALA A 24 12.48 11.48 -94.76
N GLN A 25 12.25 12.79 -94.69
CA GLN A 25 11.32 13.42 -93.78
C GLN A 25 9.91 13.13 -94.30
N ILE A 26 9.28 12.09 -93.75
CA ILE A 26 7.82 11.98 -93.72
C ILE A 26 7.39 12.78 -92.49
N PRO A 27 6.83 14.00 -92.63
CA PRO A 27 6.50 14.86 -91.50
C PRO A 27 5.51 14.22 -90.51
N ILE A 28 4.75 13.22 -90.97
CA ILE A 28 3.69 12.56 -90.21
C ILE A 28 4.26 11.56 -89.18
N ALA A 29 5.38 10.87 -89.47
CA ALA A 29 5.90 9.82 -88.58
C ALA A 29 6.55 10.36 -87.29
N ASP A 30 7.32 11.45 -87.39
CA ASP A 30 7.94 12.09 -86.23
C ASP A 30 6.92 12.81 -85.34
N ILE A 31 5.88 13.40 -85.94
CA ILE A 31 4.77 14.01 -85.21
C ILE A 31 3.96 12.95 -84.46
N ILE A 32 3.66 11.81 -85.08
CA ILE A 32 2.96 10.69 -84.41
C ILE A 32 3.81 10.13 -83.27
N LYS A 33 5.12 9.92 -83.47
CA LYS A 33 6.03 9.41 -82.43
C LYS A 33 6.18 10.38 -81.25
N ALA A 34 6.26 11.68 -81.51
CA ALA A 34 6.29 12.71 -80.48
C ALA A 34 4.96 12.82 -79.72
N ALA A 35 3.82 12.71 -80.42
CA ALA A 35 2.50 12.67 -79.82
C ALA A 35 2.32 11.45 -78.90
N VAL A 36 2.69 10.26 -79.35
CA VAL A 36 2.65 9.02 -78.56
C VAL A 36 3.56 9.12 -77.32
N LYS A 37 4.79 9.65 -77.47
CA LYS A 37 5.71 9.87 -76.34
C LYS A 37 5.15 10.85 -75.31
N LYS A 38 4.44 11.91 -75.75
CA LYS A 38 3.79 12.89 -74.88
C LYS A 38 2.60 12.28 -74.14
N VAL A 39 1.81 11.43 -74.80
CA VAL A 39 0.69 10.69 -74.20
C VAL A 39 1.19 9.69 -73.14
N ILE A 40 2.21 8.89 -73.46
CA ILE A 40 2.80 7.93 -72.50
C ILE A 40 3.35 8.66 -71.27
N LYS A 41 4.07 9.78 -71.45
CA LYS A 41 4.56 10.60 -70.33
C LYS A 41 3.43 11.23 -69.51
N ALA A 42 2.33 11.65 -70.15
CA ALA A 42 1.19 12.21 -69.44
C ALA A 42 0.44 11.13 -68.62
N ILE A 43 0.30 9.93 -69.16
CA ILE A 43 -0.26 8.77 -68.46
C ILE A 43 0.65 8.35 -67.29
N ASP A 44 1.96 8.28 -67.50
CA ASP A 44 2.95 8.00 -66.44
C ASP A 44 2.90 9.07 -65.34
N LEU A 45 2.87 10.35 -65.70
CA LEU A 45 2.74 11.44 -64.74
C LEU A 45 1.41 11.38 -63.95
N GLN A 46 0.30 11.03 -64.61
CA GLN A 46 -0.97 10.81 -63.94
C GLN A 46 -0.92 9.60 -63.01
N MET A 47 -0.28 8.50 -63.43
CA MET A 47 -0.07 7.31 -62.61
C MET A 47 0.77 7.63 -61.37
N GLN A 48 1.87 8.39 -61.52
CA GLN A 48 2.69 8.85 -60.39
C GLN A 48 1.92 9.76 -59.44
N ARG A 49 1.08 10.66 -59.96
CA ARG A 49 0.22 11.52 -59.11
C ARG A 49 -0.80 10.69 -58.33
N LEU A 50 -1.38 9.66 -58.96
CA LEU A 50 -2.29 8.73 -58.29
C LEU A 50 -1.55 7.92 -57.22
N GLN A 51 -0.38 7.35 -57.53
CA GLN A 51 0.45 6.62 -56.58
C GLN A 51 0.91 7.49 -55.40
N ASN A 52 1.32 8.74 -55.64
CA ASN A 52 1.69 9.67 -54.57
C ASN A 52 0.50 9.99 -53.67
N LYS A 53 -0.70 10.14 -54.23
CA LYS A 53 -1.94 10.30 -53.43
C LYS A 53 -2.23 9.04 -52.62
N THR A 54 -2.08 7.84 -53.17
CA THR A 54 -2.31 6.58 -52.43
C THR A 54 -1.30 6.36 -51.32
N ILE A 55 -0.01 6.63 -51.57
CA ILE A 55 1.05 6.54 -50.56
C ILE A 55 0.80 7.55 -49.43
N TRP A 56 0.42 8.78 -49.78
CA TRP A 56 0.07 9.79 -48.78
C TRP A 56 -1.13 9.35 -47.93
N LEU A 57 -2.18 8.81 -48.54
CA LEU A 57 -3.36 8.28 -47.83
C LEU A 57 -2.98 7.12 -46.91
N GLN A 58 -2.13 6.20 -47.35
CA GLN A 58 -1.63 5.10 -46.52
C GLN A 58 -0.79 5.58 -45.34
N ASN A 59 0.10 6.57 -45.55
CA ASN A 59 0.89 7.16 -44.47
C ASN A 59 0.03 7.95 -43.48
N ALA A 60 -1.00 8.65 -43.96
CA ALA A 60 -1.99 9.33 -43.14
C ALA A 60 -2.79 8.33 -42.30
N GLN A 61 -3.24 7.21 -42.90
CA GLN A 61 -3.91 6.12 -42.21
C GLN A 61 -3.01 5.50 -41.13
N LYS A 62 -1.76 5.18 -41.46
CA LYS A 62 -0.79 4.61 -40.51
C LYS A 62 -0.49 5.56 -39.35
N THR A 63 -0.41 6.86 -39.62
CA THR A 63 -0.22 7.88 -38.57
C THR A 63 -1.46 7.99 -37.67
N LEU A 64 -2.66 7.96 -38.25
CA LEU A 64 -3.91 7.91 -37.49
C LEU A 64 -4.02 6.64 -36.64
N GLU A 65 -3.67 5.48 -37.20
CA GLU A 65 -3.66 4.21 -36.49
C GLU A 65 -2.68 4.23 -35.31
N ASN A 66 -1.46 4.73 -35.52
CA ASN A 66 -0.47 4.90 -34.46
C ASN A 66 -0.95 5.86 -33.36
N LYS A 67 -1.54 7.02 -33.74
CA LYS A 67 -2.09 7.97 -32.76
C LYS A 67 -3.28 7.37 -32.01
N MET A 68 -4.18 6.68 -32.68
CA MET A 68 -5.32 5.98 -32.06
C MET A 68 -4.84 4.87 -31.12
N SER A 69 -3.82 4.10 -31.52
CA SER A 69 -3.23 3.08 -30.66
C SER A 69 -2.57 3.70 -29.44
N GLN A 70 -1.84 4.81 -29.58
CA GLN A 70 -1.24 5.54 -28.46
C GLN A 70 -2.30 6.11 -27.51
N LEU A 71 -3.37 6.72 -28.04
CA LEU A 71 -4.49 7.22 -27.23
C LEU A 71 -5.16 6.09 -26.45
N LYS A 72 -5.48 4.96 -27.12
CA LYS A 72 -6.04 3.77 -26.46
C LYS A 72 -5.12 3.22 -25.37
N LEU A 73 -3.81 3.17 -25.62
CA LEU A 73 -2.83 2.72 -24.62
C LEU A 73 -2.75 3.67 -23.42
N ASN A 74 -2.81 4.98 -23.64
CA ASN A 74 -2.85 5.97 -22.57
C ASN A 74 -4.16 5.86 -21.77
N GLU A 75 -5.30 5.70 -22.43
CA GLU A 75 -6.59 5.48 -21.78
C GLU A 75 -6.60 4.20 -20.94
N ILE A 76 -6.05 3.09 -21.46
CA ILE A 76 -5.90 1.83 -20.71
C ILE A 76 -4.98 2.04 -19.52
N LYS A 77 -3.84 2.74 -19.69
CA LYS A 77 -2.91 3.04 -18.61
C LYS A 77 -3.58 3.87 -17.51
N ASP A 78 -4.26 4.94 -17.88
CA ASP A 78 -4.98 5.82 -16.93
C ASP A 78 -6.11 5.07 -16.23
N TRP A 79 -6.81 4.18 -16.95
CA TRP A 79 -7.83 3.31 -16.36
C TRP A 79 -7.21 2.32 -15.36
N VAL A 80 -6.10 1.66 -15.70
CA VAL A 80 -5.36 0.76 -14.80
C VAL A 80 -4.86 1.51 -13.56
N GLU A 81 -4.36 2.73 -13.72
CA GLU A 81 -3.87 3.55 -12.61
C GLU A 81 -5.01 3.99 -11.69
N LYS A 82 -6.15 4.41 -12.26
CA LYS A 82 -7.37 4.70 -11.49
C LYS A 82 -7.89 3.46 -10.76
N GLN A 83 -7.91 2.30 -11.40
CA GLN A 83 -8.31 1.03 -10.77
C GLN A 83 -7.38 0.68 -9.61
N ARG A 84 -6.05 0.74 -9.83
CA ARG A 84 -5.06 0.50 -8.78
C ARG A 84 -5.28 1.43 -7.59
N LYS A 85 -5.50 2.72 -7.84
CA LYS A 85 -5.76 3.71 -6.79
C LYS A 85 -7.06 3.40 -6.02
N LEU A 86 -8.15 3.08 -6.74
CA LEU A 86 -9.42 2.73 -6.12
C LEU A 86 -9.30 1.48 -5.23
N TYR A 87 -8.58 0.45 -5.70
CA TYR A 87 -8.32 -0.76 -4.90
C TYR A 87 -7.43 -0.47 -3.70
N ASP A 88 -6.38 0.34 -3.87
CA ASP A 88 -5.51 0.76 -2.75
C ASP A 88 -6.34 1.51 -1.69
N ASP A 89 -7.11 2.53 -2.09
CA ASP A 89 -8.00 3.28 -1.20
C ASP A 89 -8.99 2.34 -0.47
N TYR A 90 -9.62 1.40 -1.19
CA TYR A 90 -10.54 0.41 -0.61
C TYR A 90 -9.85 -0.51 0.42
N PHE A 91 -8.66 -1.04 0.10
CA PHE A 91 -7.92 -1.90 1.03
C PHE A 91 -7.40 -1.11 2.24
N GLN A 92 -7.03 0.16 2.08
CA GLN A 92 -6.67 1.04 3.19
C GLN A 92 -7.86 1.25 4.14
N GLU A 93 -9.07 1.52 3.62
CA GLU A 93 -10.27 1.67 4.44
C GLU A 93 -10.64 0.36 5.18
N LEU A 94 -10.58 -0.79 4.51
CA LEU A 94 -10.78 -2.09 5.17
C LEU A 94 -9.74 -2.35 6.27
N TRP A 95 -8.48 -1.98 6.03
CA TRP A 95 -7.41 -2.14 7.01
C TRP A 95 -7.62 -1.24 8.23
N LYS A 96 -8.07 0.00 8.03
CA LYS A 96 -8.48 0.91 9.13
C LYS A 96 -9.62 0.33 9.96
N VAL A 97 -10.67 -0.20 9.33
CA VAL A 97 -11.81 -0.83 10.03
C VAL A 97 -11.34 -2.06 10.82
N LYS A 98 -10.52 -2.92 10.22
CA LYS A 98 -9.95 -4.10 10.89
C LYS A 98 -9.07 -3.70 12.08
N ALA A 99 -8.24 -2.67 11.92
CA ALA A 99 -7.40 -2.14 12.98
C ALA A 99 -8.26 -1.59 14.13
N ALA A 100 -9.31 -0.82 13.82
CA ALA A 100 -10.24 -0.31 14.81
C ALA A 100 -10.95 -1.44 15.60
N LEU A 101 -11.41 -2.48 14.92
CA LEU A 101 -12.01 -3.66 15.57
C LEU A 101 -11.00 -4.39 16.47
N ALA A 102 -9.75 -4.55 16.01
CA ALA A 102 -8.70 -5.18 16.80
C ALA A 102 -8.36 -4.35 18.05
N TYR A 103 -8.29 -3.01 17.93
CA TYR A 103 -8.10 -2.12 19.07
C TYR A 103 -9.27 -2.19 20.05
N TYR A 104 -10.51 -2.23 19.55
CA TYR A 104 -11.70 -2.38 20.38
C TYR A 104 -11.66 -3.67 21.20
N ASN A 105 -11.29 -4.80 20.59
CA ASN A 105 -11.15 -6.07 21.31
C ASN A 105 -10.09 -5.98 22.42
N ARG A 106 -8.92 -5.39 22.14
CA ARG A 106 -7.89 -5.19 23.18
C ARG A 106 -8.36 -4.30 24.32
N VAL A 107 -9.03 -3.19 24.01
CA VAL A 107 -9.60 -2.29 25.02
C VAL A 107 -10.63 -3.03 25.86
N LYS A 108 -11.49 -3.84 25.23
CA LYS A 108 -12.45 -4.69 25.92
C LYS A 108 -11.76 -5.66 26.88
N ASP A 109 -10.72 -6.36 26.44
CA ASP A 109 -9.96 -7.29 27.28
C ASP A 109 -9.33 -6.60 28.50
N ILE A 110 -8.91 -5.35 28.33
CA ILE A 110 -8.37 -4.53 29.42
C ILE A 110 -9.46 -4.14 30.42
N ILE A 111 -10.63 -3.72 29.93
CA ILE A 111 -11.80 -3.41 30.79
C ILE A 111 -12.25 -4.65 31.56
N GLU A 112 -12.26 -5.83 30.92
CA GLU A 112 -12.61 -7.08 31.58
C GLU A 112 -11.63 -7.42 32.73
N ARG A 113 -10.33 -7.19 32.54
CA ARG A 113 -9.33 -7.32 33.62
C ARG A 113 -9.58 -6.34 34.76
N GLN A 114 -9.90 -5.09 34.46
CA GLN A 114 -10.25 -4.10 35.49
C GLN A 114 -11.43 -4.59 36.35
N VAL A 115 -12.47 -5.13 35.71
CA VAL A 115 -13.62 -5.69 36.42
C VAL A 115 -13.21 -6.87 37.32
N GLN A 116 -12.30 -7.72 36.85
CA GLN A 116 -11.75 -8.82 37.67
C GLN A 116 -10.96 -8.30 38.88
N MET A 117 -10.13 -7.27 38.69
CA MET A 117 -9.38 -6.63 39.77
C MET A 117 -10.31 -6.08 40.86
N VAL A 118 -11.38 -5.37 40.48
CA VAL A 118 -12.39 -4.85 41.42
C VAL A 118 -13.10 -5.98 42.17
N LYS A 119 -13.40 -7.10 41.50
CA LYS A 119 -14.02 -8.27 42.14
C LYS A 119 -13.08 -8.92 43.16
N GLU A 120 -11.80 -9.10 42.81
CA GLU A 120 -10.78 -9.67 43.69
C GLU A 120 -10.61 -8.81 44.96
N TYR A 121 -10.51 -7.48 44.80
CA TYR A 121 -10.50 -6.53 45.92
C TYR A 121 -11.74 -6.69 46.81
N LYS A 122 -12.95 -6.60 46.23
CA LYS A 122 -14.20 -6.66 47.00
C LYS A 122 -14.34 -7.98 47.76
N GLY A 123 -13.95 -9.09 47.12
CA GLY A 123 -13.96 -10.41 47.74
C GLY A 123 -13.01 -10.50 48.92
N ALA A 124 -11.75 -10.10 48.74
CA ALA A 124 -10.76 -10.14 49.81
C ALA A 124 -11.11 -9.19 50.97
N TRP A 125 -11.51 -7.96 50.67
CA TRP A 125 -11.90 -6.97 51.68
C TRP A 125 -13.09 -7.42 52.53
N ALA A 126 -14.08 -8.08 51.93
CA ALA A 126 -15.23 -8.61 52.66
C ALA A 126 -14.82 -9.67 53.70
N LEU A 127 -13.79 -10.47 53.40
CA LEU A 127 -13.23 -11.46 54.32
C LEU A 127 -12.41 -10.77 55.41
N PHE A 128 -11.48 -9.89 55.05
CA PHE A 128 -10.59 -9.23 56.01
C PHE A 128 -11.34 -8.39 57.04
N ARG A 129 -12.41 -7.69 56.64
CA ARG A 129 -13.23 -6.92 57.58
C ARG A 129 -13.91 -7.79 58.66
N GLN A 130 -14.20 -9.04 58.35
CA GLN A 130 -14.87 -9.98 59.27
C GLN A 130 -13.88 -10.81 60.09
N ASP A 131 -12.60 -10.71 59.74
CA ASP A 131 -11.55 -11.49 60.33
C ASP A 131 -11.06 -10.85 61.63
N LYS A 132 -11.17 -11.60 62.73
CA LYS A 132 -10.81 -11.14 64.08
C LYS A 132 -9.30 -11.05 64.30
N ASN A 133 -8.50 -11.56 63.35
CA ASN A 133 -7.04 -11.52 63.42
C ASN A 133 -6.44 -10.18 62.97
N PHE A 134 -7.26 -9.25 62.48
CA PHE A 134 -6.82 -7.90 62.12
C PHE A 134 -7.36 -6.84 63.07
N THR A 135 -6.53 -5.84 63.36
CA THR A 135 -6.95 -4.65 64.09
C THR A 135 -7.60 -3.64 63.16
N GLN A 136 -8.33 -2.67 63.72
CA GLN A 136 -8.93 -1.60 62.91
C GLN A 136 -7.86 -0.79 62.15
N GLU A 137 -6.72 -0.51 62.77
CA GLU A 137 -5.62 0.24 62.13
C GLU A 137 -5.03 -0.52 60.93
N GLU A 138 -4.91 -1.85 61.04
CA GLU A 138 -4.46 -2.70 59.93
C GLU A 138 -5.47 -2.71 58.79
N LEU A 139 -6.77 -2.80 59.10
CA LEU A 139 -7.83 -2.71 58.10
C LEU A 139 -7.82 -1.35 57.38
N ASP A 140 -7.60 -0.25 58.11
CA ASP A 140 -7.49 1.08 57.52
C ASP A 140 -6.24 1.20 56.62
N TYR A 141 -5.11 0.61 57.02
CA TYR A 141 -3.93 0.50 56.18
C TYR A 141 -4.21 -0.26 54.88
N MET A 142 -4.84 -1.44 54.97
CA MET A 142 -5.21 -2.23 53.80
C MET A 142 -6.15 -1.46 52.86
N TYR A 143 -7.14 -0.74 53.42
CA TYR A 143 -8.05 0.10 52.65
C TYR A 143 -7.31 1.20 51.86
N ASN A 144 -6.32 1.85 52.47
CA ASN A 144 -5.50 2.87 51.81
C ASN A 144 -4.68 2.29 50.65
N ILE A 145 -4.10 1.10 50.83
CA ILE A 145 -3.38 0.39 49.75
C ILE A 145 -4.33 0.07 48.60
N TYR A 146 -5.51 -0.48 48.87
CA TYR A 146 -6.49 -0.78 47.83
C TYR A 146 -6.97 0.47 47.09
N SER A 147 -7.18 1.57 47.81
CA SER A 147 -7.58 2.85 47.21
C SER A 147 -6.49 3.37 46.27
N GLY A 148 -5.22 3.30 46.69
CA GLY A 148 -4.08 3.67 45.85
C GLY A 148 -3.96 2.83 44.58
N MET A 149 -4.10 1.51 44.68
CA MET A 149 -4.10 0.61 43.52
C MET A 149 -5.26 0.92 42.56
N MET A 150 -6.45 1.21 43.09
CA MET A 150 -7.61 1.57 42.27
C MET A 150 -7.39 2.90 41.53
N ASP A 151 -6.90 3.92 42.22
CA ASP A 151 -6.61 5.23 41.62
C ASP A 151 -5.58 5.13 40.49
N GLU A 152 -4.55 4.29 40.65
CA GLU A 152 -3.55 4.06 39.62
C GLU A 152 -4.11 3.31 38.40
N SER A 153 -5.01 2.35 38.64
CA SER A 153 -5.69 1.64 37.55
C SER A 153 -6.63 2.54 36.75
N LEU A 154 -7.32 3.48 37.43
CA LEU A 154 -8.19 4.46 36.79
C LEU A 154 -7.38 5.40 35.88
N LYS A 155 -6.22 5.89 36.34
CA LYS A 155 -5.31 6.70 35.50
C LYS A 155 -4.88 5.95 34.24
N SER A 156 -4.68 4.64 34.33
CA SER A 156 -4.32 3.80 33.18
C SER A 156 -5.49 3.69 32.19
N ILE A 157 -6.72 3.60 32.68
CA ILE A 157 -7.94 3.60 31.85
C ILE A 157 -8.18 4.95 31.18
N ASP A 158 -7.92 6.07 31.87
CA ASP A 158 -8.03 7.40 31.27
C ASP A 158 -7.11 7.57 30.06
N GLN A 159 -5.92 6.95 30.09
CA GLN A 159 -5.01 6.91 28.93
C GLN A 159 -5.58 6.10 27.75
N LEU A 160 -6.36 5.04 28.01
CA LEU A 160 -7.08 4.32 26.95
C LEU A 160 -8.21 5.15 26.34
N PHE A 161 -8.90 5.97 27.12
CA PHE A 161 -9.91 6.88 26.58
C PHE A 161 -9.30 7.87 25.59
N LEU A 162 -8.08 8.34 25.82
CA LEU A 162 -7.37 9.17 24.85
C LEU A 162 -7.12 8.40 23.54
N VAL A 163 -6.73 7.13 23.61
CA VAL A 163 -6.49 6.29 22.43
C VAL A 163 -7.77 6.04 21.63
N VAL A 164 -8.88 5.73 22.29
CA VAL A 164 -10.16 5.44 21.65
C VAL A 164 -10.79 6.72 21.06
N ASN A 165 -10.66 7.86 21.74
CA ASN A 165 -11.16 9.14 21.22
C ASN A 165 -10.24 9.77 20.16
N ALA A 166 -8.94 9.46 20.16
CA ALA A 166 -7.95 9.95 19.19
C ALA A 166 -8.06 9.33 17.79
N PHE A 167 -9.15 8.62 17.46
CA PHE A 167 -9.52 8.48 16.04
C PHE A 167 -9.75 9.85 15.37
N ALA A 168 -9.88 10.93 16.15
CA ALA A 168 -9.94 12.31 15.69
C ALA A 168 -8.57 13.04 15.51
N THR A 169 -7.44 12.50 15.98
CA THR A 169 -6.14 13.20 15.94
C THR A 169 -5.01 12.35 15.33
N GLN A 170 -4.03 13.02 14.71
CA GLN A 170 -2.98 12.51 13.79
C GLN A 170 -1.96 11.50 14.38
N MET A 171 -2.36 10.62 15.30
CA MET A 171 -1.48 9.61 15.90
C MET A 171 -1.31 8.40 14.96
N SER A 172 -0.07 7.89 14.83
CA SER A 172 0.19 6.67 14.07
C SER A 172 -0.33 5.42 14.79
N ASP A 173 -0.69 4.39 14.02
CA ASP A 173 -1.16 3.12 14.57
C ASP A 173 -0.13 2.43 15.48
N ALA A 174 1.17 2.62 15.21
CA ALA A 174 2.24 2.14 16.08
C ALA A 174 2.20 2.81 17.46
N LYS A 175 2.01 4.14 17.50
CA LYS A 175 1.92 4.87 18.77
C LYS A 175 0.66 4.51 19.54
N ARG A 176 -0.46 4.28 18.82
CA ARG A 176 -1.71 3.79 19.42
C ARG A 176 -1.50 2.43 20.09
N LEU A 177 -0.87 1.50 19.38
CA LEU A 177 -0.54 0.16 19.88
C LEU A 177 0.38 0.19 21.09
N GLU A 178 1.40 1.06 21.06
CA GLU A 178 2.31 1.27 22.19
C GLU A 178 1.54 1.66 23.45
N ILE A 179 0.64 2.66 23.38
CA ILE A 179 -0.15 3.10 24.53
C ILE A 179 -1.06 1.97 25.04
N ILE A 180 -1.75 1.26 24.14
CA ILE A 180 -2.63 0.13 24.52
C ILE A 180 -1.83 -0.93 25.26
N ASN A 181 -0.66 -1.30 24.74
CA ASN A 181 0.20 -2.31 25.37
C ASN A 181 0.71 -1.82 26.73
N THR A 182 1.20 -0.58 26.82
CA THR A 182 1.66 0.00 28.09
C THR A 182 0.56 0.00 29.15
N VAL A 183 -0.66 0.38 28.80
CA VAL A 183 -1.78 0.33 29.73
C VAL A 183 -2.11 -1.11 30.14
N SER A 184 -2.13 -2.03 29.18
CA SER A 184 -2.37 -3.45 29.45
C SER A 184 -1.33 -4.02 30.42
N ASP A 185 -0.05 -3.71 30.22
CA ASP A 185 1.05 -4.19 31.06
C ASP A 185 1.00 -3.58 32.47
N ASN A 186 0.60 -2.31 32.58
CA ASN A 186 0.41 -1.65 33.88
C ASN A 186 -0.72 -2.31 34.68
N LEU A 187 -1.87 -2.54 34.05
CA LEU A 187 -3.02 -3.15 34.71
C LEU A 187 -2.76 -4.61 35.09
N GLU A 188 -2.01 -5.35 34.26
CA GLU A 188 -1.60 -6.72 34.60
C GLU A 188 -0.70 -6.74 35.84
N ARG A 189 0.29 -5.83 35.91
CA ARG A 189 1.16 -5.71 37.10
C ARG A 189 0.36 -5.36 38.35
N GLN A 190 -0.53 -4.37 38.27
CA GLN A 190 -1.39 -3.98 39.40
C GLN A 190 -2.30 -5.12 39.86
N TYR A 191 -2.82 -5.92 38.92
CA TYR A 191 -3.61 -7.09 39.25
C TYR A 191 -2.80 -8.18 39.97
N VAL A 192 -1.56 -8.42 39.55
CA VAL A 192 -0.65 -9.34 40.24
C VAL A 192 -0.32 -8.81 41.64
N ASP A 193 0.06 -7.54 41.76
CA ASP A 193 0.39 -6.91 43.05
C ASP A 193 -0.80 -6.97 44.03
N LEU A 194 -2.02 -6.75 43.55
CA LEU A 194 -3.25 -6.91 44.33
C LEU A 194 -3.40 -8.34 44.86
N LYS A 195 -3.21 -9.34 44.00
CA LYS A 195 -3.33 -10.75 44.40
C LYS A 195 -2.27 -11.13 45.40
N ASP A 196 -1.03 -10.68 45.20
CA ASP A 196 0.06 -10.95 46.13
C ASP A 196 -0.19 -10.31 47.49
N PHE A 197 -0.65 -9.05 47.51
CA PHE A 197 -1.07 -8.38 48.74
C PHE A 197 -2.20 -9.15 49.45
N ASN A 198 -3.21 -9.60 48.72
CA ASN A 198 -4.29 -10.42 49.28
C ASN A 198 -3.77 -11.74 49.85
N ASN A 199 -2.87 -12.41 49.15
CA ASN A 199 -2.31 -13.69 49.58
C ASN A 199 -1.44 -13.55 50.83
N GLN A 200 -0.63 -12.48 50.90
CA GLN A 200 0.17 -12.16 52.07
C GLN A 200 -0.70 -11.95 53.31
N ASN A 201 -1.78 -11.17 53.18
CA ASN A 201 -2.70 -10.92 54.30
C ASN A 201 -3.49 -12.18 54.70
N LYS A 202 -3.94 -13.00 53.73
CA LYS A 202 -4.53 -14.32 54.04
C LYS A 202 -3.58 -15.19 54.84
N MET A 203 -2.29 -15.23 54.45
CA MET A 203 -1.28 -16.01 55.16
C MET A 203 -1.03 -15.47 56.57
N LEU A 204 -0.95 -14.15 56.73
CA LEU A 204 -0.77 -13.49 58.02
C LEU A 204 -1.93 -13.82 58.98
N SER A 205 -3.17 -13.78 58.49
CA SER A 205 -4.34 -14.18 59.27
C SER A 205 -4.26 -15.64 59.73
N ILE A 206 -3.94 -16.56 58.81
CA ILE A 206 -3.79 -17.99 59.13
C ILE A 206 -2.72 -18.21 60.20
N GLN A 207 -1.58 -17.52 60.07
CA GLN A 207 -0.50 -17.60 61.05
C GLN A 207 -0.97 -17.13 62.43
N ARG A 208 -1.61 -15.96 62.52
CA ARG A 208 -2.12 -15.41 63.78
C ARG A 208 -3.18 -16.31 64.42
N ALA A 209 -4.07 -16.89 63.62
CA ALA A 209 -5.07 -17.83 64.11
C ALA A 209 -4.43 -19.11 64.68
N SER A 210 -3.38 -19.62 64.03
CA SER A 210 -2.62 -20.77 64.53
C SER A 210 -1.93 -20.46 65.86
N GLU A 211 -1.24 -19.32 65.95
CA GLU A 211 -0.55 -18.87 67.17
C GLU A 211 -1.54 -18.71 68.34
N GLN A 212 -2.72 -18.12 68.10
CA GLN A 212 -3.76 -18.02 69.12
C GLN A 212 -4.25 -19.39 69.58
N GLY A 213 -4.51 -20.31 68.65
CA GLY A 213 -4.94 -21.68 68.96
C GLY A 213 -3.91 -22.45 69.78
N GLU A 214 -2.61 -22.32 69.46
CA GLU A 214 -1.51 -22.91 70.21
C GLU A 214 -1.41 -22.35 71.63
N ILE A 215 -1.53 -21.02 71.78
CA ILE A 215 -1.55 -20.37 73.10
C ILE A 215 -2.72 -20.90 73.94
N GLU A 216 -3.91 -21.02 73.36
CA GLU A 216 -5.09 -21.56 74.05
C GLU A 216 -4.92 -23.04 74.42
N TYR A 217 -4.27 -23.83 73.57
CA TYR A 217 -3.97 -25.23 73.85
C TYR A 217 -3.00 -25.37 75.04
N VAL A 218 -1.92 -24.59 75.05
CA VAL A 218 -0.93 -24.59 76.15
C VAL A 218 -1.59 -24.11 77.46
N LYS A 219 -2.39 -23.04 77.42
CA LYS A 219 -3.14 -22.56 78.59
C LYS A 219 -4.03 -23.66 79.19
N ARG A 220 -4.73 -24.44 78.36
CA ARG A 220 -5.54 -25.58 78.79
C ARG A 220 -4.70 -26.68 79.43
N LEU A 221 -3.52 -26.99 78.87
CA LEU A 221 -2.61 -28.00 79.42
C LEU A 221 -2.14 -27.66 80.84
N TYR A 222 -1.88 -26.37 81.12
CA TYR A 222 -1.43 -25.89 82.44
C TYR A 222 -2.57 -25.46 83.37
N GLY A 223 -3.85 -25.65 82.99
CA GLY A 223 -4.99 -25.25 83.81
C GLY A 223 -5.16 -23.73 83.97
N ILE A 224 -4.56 -22.92 83.08
CA ILE A 224 -4.68 -21.46 83.05
C ILE A 224 -5.91 -21.09 82.23
N SER A 225 -7.09 -21.46 82.72
CA SER A 225 -8.38 -21.00 82.20
C SER A 225 -8.75 -19.70 82.88
N ARG A 226 -8.83 -18.61 82.13
CA ARG A 226 -9.49 -17.38 82.57
C ARG A 226 -10.91 -17.34 82.02
#